data_AF-A4BIH5-F1
#
_entry.id   AF-A4BIH5-F1
#
_cell.length_a   1.000
_cell.length_b   1.000
_cell.length_c   1.000
_cell.angle_alpha   90.00
_cell.angle_beta   90.00
_cell.angle_gamma   90.00
#
_symmetry.space_group_name_H-M   'P 1'
#
loop_
_entity.id
_entity.type
_entity.pdbx_description
1 polymer ?
#
loop_
_entity_poly.entity_id
_entity_poly.type
_entity_poly.pdbx_seq_one_letter_code
_entity_poly.pdbx_strand_id
1 'polypeptide(L)'
;MTQAINTVFKFVSENPGYRASLGVIASSLASKTVLAWGAVNESSEDIWVPELNNIRHSWPDATWTPMTQQQASLFDEAYQRAQTPRQDWLLSL
;
A
#
# COMPACT_ATOMS: atom_id res chain seq x y z
N MET A 1 6.52 11.87 -9.25
CA MET A 1 6.06 10.88 -8.24
C MET A 1 5.88 9.51 -8.91
N THR A 2 6.92 8.99 -9.57
CA THR A 2 6.84 7.81 -10.46
C THR A 2 7.82 6.70 -10.01
N GLN A 3 8.26 6.70 -8.74
CA GLN A 3 9.49 5.98 -8.36
C GLN A 3 9.27 4.79 -7.40
N ALA A 4 8.34 4.84 -6.44
CA ALA A 4 8.23 3.78 -5.43
C ALA A 4 7.74 2.43 -5.99
N ILE A 5 6.61 2.41 -6.71
CA ILE A 5 6.04 1.18 -7.27
C ILE A 5 6.96 0.53 -8.31
N ASN A 6 7.62 1.33 -9.15
CA ASN A 6 8.55 0.82 -10.16
C ASN A 6 9.78 0.16 -9.54
N THR A 7 10.26 0.69 -8.41
CA THR A 7 11.36 0.08 -7.66
C THR A 7 10.94 -1.27 -7.08
N VAL A 8 9.72 -1.37 -6.57
CA VAL A 8 9.14 -2.64 -6.07
C VAL A 8 8.95 -3.66 -7.18
N PHE A 9 8.42 -3.27 -8.33
CA PHE A 9 8.27 -4.19 -9.47
C PHE A 9 9.61 -4.68 -9.99
N LYS A 10 10.62 -3.80 -10.06
CA LYS A 10 11.99 -4.21 -10.40
C LYS A 10 12.53 -5.23 -9.40
N PHE A 11 12.43 -4.94 -8.11
CA PHE A 11 12.88 -5.86 -7.06
C PHE A 11 12.21 -7.24 -7.17
N VAL A 12 10.88 -7.27 -7.33
CA VAL A 12 10.12 -8.52 -7.49
C VAL A 12 10.52 -9.28 -8.76
N SER A 13 10.80 -8.59 -9.87
CA SER A 13 11.27 -9.23 -11.10
C SER A 13 12.65 -9.88 -10.98
N GLU A 14 13.50 -9.34 -10.10
CA GLU A 14 14.87 -9.81 -9.86
C GLU A 14 14.94 -10.86 -8.73
N ASN A 15 13.91 -11.00 -7.90
CA ASN A 15 13.89 -11.87 -6.71
C ASN A 15 12.68 -12.83 -6.76
N PRO A 16 12.81 -14.02 -7.37
CA PRO A 16 11.75 -15.02 -7.42
C PRO A 16 11.24 -15.39 -6.02
N GLY A 17 9.93 -15.49 -5.86
CA GLY A 17 9.26 -15.80 -4.58
C GLY A 17 8.71 -14.56 -3.85
N TYR A 18 9.13 -13.36 -4.25
CA TYR A 18 8.49 -12.12 -3.80
C TYR A 18 7.29 -11.77 -4.68
N ARG A 19 6.29 -11.12 -4.07
CA ARG A 19 5.18 -10.45 -4.77
C ARG A 19 5.03 -9.02 -4.30
N ALA A 20 4.68 -8.14 -5.23
CA ALA A 20 4.36 -6.76 -4.91
C ALA A 20 3.03 -6.70 -4.15
N SER A 21 2.99 -5.92 -3.08
CA SER A 21 1.79 -5.71 -2.27
C SER A 21 1.70 -4.25 -1.86
N LEU A 22 0.50 -3.69 -1.92
CA LEU A 22 0.20 -2.40 -1.32
C LEU A 22 -0.03 -2.60 0.17
N GLY A 23 0.51 -1.73 1.00
CA GLY A 23 0.30 -1.79 2.43
C GLY A 23 0.27 -0.41 3.07
N VAL A 24 0.12 -0.41 4.38
CA VAL A 24 0.01 0.78 5.20
C VAL A 24 1.24 0.85 6.11
N ILE A 25 1.95 1.98 6.10
CA ILE A 25 2.91 2.33 7.14
C ILE A 25 2.17 3.13 8.19
N ALA A 26 2.16 2.64 9.43
CA ALA A 26 1.54 3.33 10.55
C ALA A 26 2.56 3.55 11.67
N SER A 27 2.45 4.70 12.34
CA SER A 27 3.17 5.02 13.56
C SER A 27 2.17 5.48 14.61
N SER A 28 2.20 4.82 15.75
CA SER A 28 1.37 5.16 16.91
C SER A 28 1.87 6.44 17.58
N LEU A 29 3.19 6.59 17.72
CA LEU A 29 3.82 7.73 18.37
C LEU A 29 3.65 9.02 17.55
N ALA A 30 3.82 8.93 16.23
CA ALA A 30 3.60 10.07 15.34
C ALA A 30 2.12 10.31 15.04
N SER A 31 1.23 9.36 15.37
CA SER A 31 -0.20 9.38 14.99
C SER A 31 -0.38 9.61 13.49
N LYS A 32 0.41 8.91 12.67
CA LYS A 32 0.42 9.06 11.21
C LYS A 32 0.33 7.72 10.49
N THR A 33 -0.31 7.79 9.33
CA THR A 33 -0.57 6.64 8.47
C THR A 33 -0.36 7.03 7.02
N VAL A 34 0.40 6.23 6.27
CA VAL A 34 0.65 6.46 4.83
C VAL A 34 0.56 5.15 4.05
N LEU A 35 0.16 5.24 2.79
CA LEU A 35 0.17 4.11 1.86
C LEU A 35 1.56 3.94 1.26
N ALA A 36 2.05 2.71 1.19
CA ALA A 36 3.35 2.39 0.60
C ALA A 36 3.34 1.02 -0.08
N TRP A 37 4.08 0.92 -1.18
CA TRP A 37 4.32 -0.35 -1.86
C TRP A 37 5.47 -1.11 -1.21
N GLY A 38 5.32 -2.44 -1.11
CA GLY A 38 6.34 -3.35 -0.62
C GLY A 38 6.36 -4.65 -1.42
N ALA A 39 7.38 -5.47 -1.17
CA ALA A 39 7.49 -6.82 -1.66
C ALA A 39 7.41 -7.79 -0.46
N VAL A 40 6.56 -8.80 -0.57
CA VAL A 40 6.36 -9.85 0.44
C VAL A 40 6.77 -11.18 -0.15
N ASN A 41 7.59 -11.95 0.56
CA ASN A 41 7.90 -13.32 0.16
C ASN A 41 6.75 -14.25 0.60
N GLU A 42 6.26 -15.12 -0.28
CA GLU A 42 5.19 -16.07 0.09
C GLU A 42 5.72 -17.26 0.91
N SER A 43 7.01 -17.57 0.76
CA SER A 43 7.66 -18.73 1.38
C SER A 43 8.46 -18.40 2.63
N SER A 44 8.73 -17.12 2.89
CA SER A 44 9.38 -16.63 4.11
C SER A 44 8.62 -15.43 4.66
N GLU A 45 8.78 -15.13 5.95
CA GLU A 45 8.21 -13.91 6.55
C GLU A 45 8.99 -12.63 6.15
N ASP A 46 9.81 -12.70 5.08
CA ASP A 46 10.61 -11.58 4.61
C ASP A 46 9.75 -10.54 3.90
N ILE A 47 9.94 -9.30 4.32
CA ILE A 47 9.23 -8.13 3.82
C ILE A 47 10.24 -7.06 3.45
N TRP A 48 10.12 -6.53 2.24
CA TRP A 48 10.95 -5.44 1.74
C TRP A 48 10.10 -4.23 1.37
N VAL A 49 10.30 -3.11 2.06
CA VAL A 49 9.54 -1.87 1.84
C VAL A 49 10.54 -0.71 1.72
N PRO A 50 10.77 -0.16 0.52
CA PRO A 50 11.83 0.82 0.28
C PRO A 50 11.63 2.11 1.09
N GLU A 51 10.38 2.54 1.27
CA GLU A 51 10.06 3.79 1.96
C GLU A 51 10.09 3.68 3.49
N LEU A 52 10.01 2.46 4.03
CA LEU A 52 9.91 2.23 5.48
C LEU A 52 11.17 2.69 6.21
N ASN A 53 12.35 2.43 5.64
CA ASN A 53 13.61 2.86 6.25
C ASN A 53 13.70 4.39 6.32
N ASN A 54 13.29 5.10 5.28
CA ASN A 54 13.29 6.56 5.29
C ASN A 54 12.29 7.11 6.31
N ILE A 55 11.09 6.53 6.39
CA ILE A 55 10.06 6.95 7.36
C ILE A 55 10.50 6.66 8.80
N ARG A 56 11.20 5.54 9.06
CA ARG A 56 11.71 5.20 10.39
C ARG A 56 12.67 6.21 10.99
N HIS A 57 13.36 7.01 10.17
CA HIS A 57 14.18 8.11 10.67
C HIS A 57 13.35 9.18 11.37
N SER A 58 12.11 9.41 10.90
CA SER A 58 11.18 10.38 11.49
C SER A 58 10.22 9.72 12.47
N TRP A 59 9.80 8.48 12.22
CA TRP A 59 8.84 7.71 13.02
C TRP A 59 9.46 6.36 13.39
N PRO A 60 10.26 6.27 14.47
CA PRO A 60 11.01 5.07 14.80
C PRO A 60 10.16 3.82 15.04
N ASP A 61 8.91 4.00 15.47
CA ASP A 61 7.92 2.93 15.68
C ASP A 61 7.14 2.55 14.42
N ALA A 62 7.47 3.13 13.26
CA ALA A 62 6.76 2.85 12.03
C ALA A 62 6.88 1.37 11.63
N THR A 63 5.72 0.75 11.47
CA THR A 63 5.56 -0.61 10.95
C THR A 63 4.78 -0.58 9.65
N TRP A 64 5.16 -1.45 8.71
CA TRP A 64 4.39 -1.66 7.50
C TRP A 64 3.56 -2.92 7.65
N THR A 65 2.31 -2.87 7.21
CA THR A 65 1.40 -4.02 7.17
C THR A 65 0.84 -4.14 5.76
N PRO A 66 0.95 -5.31 5.10
CA PRO A 66 0.34 -5.51 3.79
C PRO A 66 -1.18 -5.38 3.89
N MET A 67 -1.81 -4.81 2.87
CA MET A 67 -3.26 -4.83 2.79
C MET A 67 -3.74 -6.26 2.60
N THR A 68 -4.78 -6.63 3.35
CA THR A 68 -5.49 -7.88 3.07
C THR A 68 -6.23 -7.77 1.74
N GLN A 69 -6.57 -8.92 1.15
CA GLN A 69 -7.36 -8.93 -0.09
C GLN A 69 -8.68 -8.16 0.06
N GLN A 70 -9.34 -8.27 1.21
CA GLN A 70 -10.56 -7.52 1.51
C GLN A 70 -10.32 -6.00 1.51
N GLN A 71 -9.20 -5.55 2.09
CA GLN A 71 -8.84 -4.12 2.10
C GLN A 71 -8.51 -3.59 0.71
N ALA A 72 -7.83 -4.41 -0.11
CA ALA A 72 -7.59 -4.08 -1.52
C ALA A 72 -8.90 -3.93 -2.31
N SER A 73 -9.84 -4.85 -2.14
CA SER A 73 -11.16 -4.76 -2.80
C SER A 73 -11.94 -3.52 -2.37
N LEU A 74 -11.92 -3.16 -1.08
CA LEU A 74 -12.55 -1.92 -0.59
C LEU A 74 -11.92 -0.66 -1.19
N PHE A 75 -10.60 -0.68 -1.42
CA PHE A 75 -9.91 0.41 -2.10
C PHE A 75 -10.34 0.52 -3.55
N ASP A 76 -10.41 -0.60 -4.28
CA ASP A 76 -10.90 -0.62 -5.67
C ASP A 76 -12.34 -0.10 -5.76
N GLU A 77 -13.23 -0.52 -4.86
CA GLU A 77 -14.61 -0.02 -4.79
C GLU A 77 -14.68 1.49 -4.47
N ALA A 78 -13.83 2.00 -3.57
CA ALA A 78 -13.75 3.43 -3.27
C ALA A 78 -13.24 4.22 -4.48
N TYR A 79 -12.25 3.70 -5.20
CA TYR A 79 -11.72 4.31 -6.41
C TYR A 79 -12.76 4.35 -7.53
N GLN A 80 -13.47 3.24 -7.78
CA GLN A 80 -14.56 3.20 -8.77
C GLN A 80 -15.68 4.19 -8.45
N ARG A 81 -16.02 4.37 -7.16
CA ARG A 81 -16.97 5.41 -6.72
C ARG A 81 -16.47 6.83 -6.96
N ALA A 82 -15.16 7.06 -6.86
CA ALA A 82 -14.57 8.38 -7.13
C ALA A 82 -14.49 8.70 -8.63
N GLN A 83 -14.26 7.69 -9.48
CA GLN A 83 -14.23 7.84 -10.94
C GLN A 83 -15.62 7.94 -11.56
N THR A 84 -16.59 7.26 -10.99
CA THR A 84 -18.01 7.35 -11.33
C THR A 84 -18.76 7.89 -10.12
N PRO A 85 -18.67 9.21 -9.84
CA PRO A 85 -19.50 9.82 -8.82
C PRO A 85 -20.95 9.57 -9.23
N ARG A 86 -21.60 8.66 -8.51
CA ARG A 86 -23.01 8.30 -8.71
C ARG A 86 -23.82 9.59 -8.89
N GLN A 87 -24.39 9.77 -10.08
CA GLN A 87 -25.47 10.73 -10.35
C GLN A 87 -26.77 10.29 -9.64
N ASP A 88 -26.70 9.58 -8.52
CA ASP A 88 -27.87 9.07 -7.78
C ASP A 88 -28.71 10.23 -7.20
N TRP A 89 -28.18 11.45 -7.17
CA TRP A 89 -28.90 12.66 -6.77
C TRP A 89 -29.69 13.33 -7.91
N LEU A 90 -29.54 12.89 -9.17
CA LEU A 90 -30.24 13.47 -10.33
C LEU A 90 -31.50 12.69 -10.77
N LEU A 91 -31.75 11.51 -10.19
CA LEU A 91 -32.91 10.67 -10.50
C LEU A 91 -33.91 10.55 -9.34
N SER A 92 -33.76 11.38 -8.31
CA SER A 92 -34.64 11.42 -7.13
C SER A 92 -35.55 12.67 -7.09
N LEU A 93 -36.15 13.02 -8.24
CA LEU A 93 -37.27 13.97 -8.34
C LEU A 93 -38.46 13.33 -9.07
#